data_AF-A0A1X7UC22-F1
#
_entry.id   AF-A0A1X7UC22-F1
#
_cell.length_a   1.000
_cell.length_b   1.000
_cell.length_c   1.000
_cell.angle_alpha   90.00
_cell.angle_beta   90.00
_cell.angle_gamma   90.00
#
_symmetry.space_group_name_H-M   'P 1'
#
loop_
_entity.id
_entity.type
_entity.pdbx_description
1 polymer ?
#
loop_
_entity_poly.entity_id
_entity_poly.type
_entity_poly.pdbx_seq_one_letter_code
_entity_poly.pdbx_strand_id
1 'polypeptide(L)'
;MAEGGRKPYDVFLTMLPRLTAALGKEPTFTNVTDFLLADGLITEQQLESIKSKPNLSDKQRGSEVAHCLRDKIKNHDAPAKCLLQICDIFEDEDVGCEVLKKHGGTMRSKIKETPEAKNKEQPVPESLGTTASGRFRSVSDRLENAISSCLTGVVSKLYAPGLISLGLKDEMINGNDIPSKKASKLVSELQRTLNNDKHPETFLNDVCKVLKEVGEKPITDIANELVPTATVSSNGSSRSTTTSSASRQTVSTSNTDNGKRTLDIEDVEMVTKVLNKALFGATKWVDLGLKLGLLMPRLNVIKDEGGDAYKHLRVTIEVWLEGEDNVTSRTWQTLIDAVEGTGDRAAAQRIPDKLKTLYNITL
;
A
#
# COMPACT_ATOMS: atom_id res chain seq x y z
N MET A 1 32.50 6.55 23.75
CA MET A 1 31.46 5.51 23.88
C MET A 1 30.31 5.94 22.99
N ALA A 2 30.12 5.28 21.86
CA ALA A 2 29.11 5.64 20.87
C ALA A 2 27.77 4.99 21.27
N GLU A 3 26.77 5.80 21.64
CA GLU A 3 25.39 5.34 21.78
C GLU A 3 24.87 5.01 20.38
N GLY A 4 24.78 3.72 20.07
CA GLY A 4 24.11 3.23 18.87
C GLY A 4 22.65 3.66 18.85
N GLY A 5 22.17 4.12 17.70
CA GLY A 5 20.77 4.53 17.51
C GLY A 5 19.80 3.47 18.02
N ARG A 6 18.78 3.90 18.78
CA ARG A 6 17.77 3.00 19.35
C ARG A 6 16.96 2.37 18.22
N LYS A 7 16.86 1.04 18.20
CA LYS A 7 16.06 0.33 17.19
C LYS A 7 14.58 0.70 17.37
N PRO A 8 13.78 0.81 16.29
CA PRO A 8 12.35 1.13 16.36
C PRO A 8 11.58 0.24 17.36
N TYR A 9 11.90 -1.05 17.36
CA TYR A 9 11.36 -2.01 18.32
C TYR A 9 11.64 -1.61 19.79
N ASP A 10 12.87 -1.20 20.10
CA ASP A 10 13.28 -0.78 21.45
C ASP A 10 12.60 0.54 21.85
N VAL A 11 12.44 1.47 20.89
CA VAL A 11 11.71 2.72 21.11
C VAL A 11 10.27 2.41 21.52
N PHE A 12 9.58 1.54 20.80
CA PHE A 12 8.21 1.15 21.12
C PHE A 12 8.11 0.46 22.49
N LEU A 13 9.02 -0.50 22.79
CA LEU A 13 9.05 -1.19 24.08
C LEU A 13 9.20 -0.23 25.27
N THR A 14 10.03 0.80 25.15
CA THR A 14 10.24 1.77 26.25
C THR A 14 8.98 2.58 26.57
N MET A 15 8.04 2.66 25.63
CA MET A 15 6.81 3.45 25.75
C MET A 15 5.60 2.60 26.13
N LEU A 16 5.68 1.27 26.00
CA LEU A 16 4.58 0.34 26.28
C LEU A 16 3.89 0.58 27.64
N PRO A 17 4.59 0.71 28.78
CA PRO A 17 3.93 0.86 30.07
C PRO A 17 3.03 2.11 30.18
N ARG A 18 3.29 3.12 29.34
CA ARG A 18 2.55 4.38 29.30
C ARG A 18 1.40 4.36 28.30
N LEU A 19 1.45 3.47 27.31
CA LEU A 19 0.44 3.33 26.26
C LEU A 19 -0.68 2.36 26.67
N THR A 20 -0.38 1.28 27.42
CA THR A 20 -1.34 0.18 27.63
C THR A 20 -2.64 0.60 28.31
N ALA A 21 -2.62 1.55 29.24
CA ALA A 21 -3.85 2.03 29.88
C ALA A 21 -4.69 2.91 28.94
N ALA A 22 -4.05 3.71 28.09
CA ALA A 22 -4.71 4.58 27.13
C ALA A 22 -5.30 3.79 25.94
N LEU A 23 -4.52 2.84 25.41
CA LEU A 23 -4.94 1.98 24.30
C LEU A 23 -6.19 1.15 24.62
N GLY A 24 -6.35 0.74 25.86
CA GLY A 24 -7.45 -0.13 26.25
C GLY A 24 -8.59 0.58 26.96
N LYS A 25 -8.68 1.92 26.96
CA LYS A 25 -9.78 2.67 27.59
C LYS A 25 -10.79 3.11 26.53
N GLU A 26 -12.10 2.99 26.77
CA GLU A 26 -13.11 3.54 25.85
C GLU A 26 -13.23 5.08 25.98
N PRO A 27 -13.57 5.80 24.89
CA PRO A 27 -13.78 5.33 23.51
C PRO A 27 -12.48 5.13 22.71
N THR A 28 -11.32 5.48 23.28
CA THR A 28 -10.01 5.42 22.61
C THR A 28 -9.68 4.03 22.05
N PHE A 29 -10.01 2.96 22.76
CA PHE A 29 -9.82 1.59 22.30
C PHE A 29 -10.55 1.33 20.99
N THR A 30 -11.84 1.67 20.91
CA THR A 30 -12.62 1.50 19.68
C THR A 30 -11.98 2.29 18.54
N ASN A 31 -11.78 3.61 18.71
CA ASN A 31 -11.25 4.46 17.64
C ASN A 31 -9.87 4.00 17.17
N VAL A 32 -8.94 3.73 18.10
CA VAL A 32 -7.57 3.33 17.72
C VAL A 32 -7.55 1.96 17.05
N THR A 33 -8.35 1.00 17.51
CA THR A 33 -8.36 -0.35 16.92
C THR A 33 -9.00 -0.36 15.53
N ASP A 34 -9.99 0.49 15.27
CA ASP A 34 -10.57 0.68 13.94
C ASP A 34 -9.53 1.24 12.94
N PHE A 35 -8.74 2.24 13.35
CA PHE A 35 -7.63 2.75 12.52
C PHE A 35 -6.53 1.70 12.31
N LEU A 36 -6.18 0.95 13.35
CA LEU A 36 -5.14 -0.09 13.27
C LEU A 36 -5.57 -1.26 12.35
N LEU A 37 -6.85 -1.63 12.37
CA LEU A 37 -7.42 -2.61 11.45
C LEU A 37 -7.39 -2.10 10.00
N ALA A 38 -7.86 -0.87 9.80
CA ALA A 38 -7.91 -0.24 8.49
C ALA A 38 -6.53 -0.13 7.82
N ASP A 39 -5.49 0.18 8.60
CA ASP A 39 -4.11 0.28 8.11
C ASP A 39 -3.38 -1.09 8.13
N GLY A 40 -4.07 -2.19 8.42
CA GLY A 40 -3.54 -3.56 8.41
C GLY A 40 -2.45 -3.82 9.46
N LEU A 41 -2.40 -3.01 10.51
CA LEU A 41 -1.45 -3.12 11.62
C LEU A 41 -1.88 -4.18 12.64
N ILE A 42 -3.18 -4.44 12.73
CA ILE A 42 -3.78 -5.61 13.41
C ILE A 42 -4.79 -6.28 12.48
N THR A 43 -5.17 -7.52 12.79
CA THR A 43 -6.18 -8.30 12.03
C THR A 43 -7.50 -8.38 12.79
N GLU A 44 -8.62 -8.62 12.09
CA GLU A 44 -9.92 -8.85 12.75
C GLU A 44 -9.84 -10.01 13.74
N GLN A 45 -9.16 -11.11 13.38
CA GLN A 45 -8.96 -12.25 14.28
C GLN A 45 -8.26 -11.83 15.59
N GLN A 46 -7.24 -10.98 15.50
CA GLN A 46 -6.56 -10.46 16.69
C GLN A 46 -7.50 -9.56 17.51
N LEU A 47 -8.25 -8.66 16.87
CA LEU A 47 -9.16 -7.77 17.59
C LEU A 47 -10.32 -8.54 18.26
N GLU A 48 -10.94 -9.49 17.54
CA GLU A 48 -12.00 -10.33 18.07
C GLU A 48 -11.51 -11.19 19.24
N SER A 49 -10.29 -11.74 19.15
CA SER A 49 -9.68 -12.46 20.27
C SER A 49 -9.48 -11.58 21.51
N ILE A 50 -9.25 -10.27 21.34
CA ILE A 50 -9.16 -9.32 22.45
C ILE A 50 -10.55 -9.01 23.01
N LYS A 51 -11.54 -8.75 22.13
CA LYS A 51 -12.92 -8.42 22.52
C LYS A 51 -13.65 -9.59 23.17
N SER A 52 -13.34 -10.82 22.78
CA SER A 52 -13.98 -12.03 23.30
C SER A 52 -13.51 -12.42 24.70
N LYS A 53 -12.42 -11.83 25.21
CA LYS A 53 -11.89 -12.11 26.55
C LYS A 53 -12.72 -11.35 27.60
N PRO A 54 -13.48 -12.04 28.47
CA PRO A 54 -14.26 -11.38 29.51
C PRO A 54 -13.36 -10.76 30.58
N ASN A 55 -13.83 -9.66 31.19
CA ASN A 55 -13.25 -9.05 32.39
C ASN A 55 -11.80 -8.53 32.26
N LEU A 56 -11.36 -8.14 31.07
CA LEU A 56 -10.10 -7.42 30.94
C LEU A 56 -10.23 -6.00 31.48
N SER A 57 -9.35 -5.61 32.40
CA SER A 57 -9.15 -4.19 32.72
C SER A 57 -8.65 -3.43 31.50
N ASP A 58 -8.87 -2.11 31.47
CA ASP A 58 -8.37 -1.25 30.38
C ASP A 58 -6.87 -1.47 30.12
N LYS A 59 -6.08 -1.60 31.19
CA LYS A 59 -4.64 -1.87 31.10
C LYS A 59 -4.34 -3.23 30.45
N GLN A 60 -5.07 -4.28 30.81
CA GLN A 60 -4.89 -5.61 30.21
C GLN A 60 -5.31 -5.60 28.74
N ARG A 61 -6.48 -5.02 28.43
CA ARG A 61 -6.98 -4.88 27.06
C ARG A 61 -5.99 -4.14 26.16
N GLY A 62 -5.47 -3.00 26.62
CA GLY A 62 -4.47 -2.26 25.84
C GLY A 62 -3.09 -2.92 25.82
N SER A 63 -2.77 -3.81 26.78
CA SER A 63 -1.56 -4.65 26.71
C SER A 63 -1.64 -5.67 25.58
N GLU A 64 -2.82 -6.23 25.32
CA GLU A 64 -3.02 -7.14 24.18
C GLU A 64 -2.84 -6.42 22.84
N VAL A 65 -3.44 -5.23 22.67
CA VAL A 65 -3.24 -4.40 21.47
C VAL A 65 -1.76 -4.05 21.30
N ALA A 66 -1.10 -3.62 22.37
CA ALA A 66 0.33 -3.34 22.38
C ALA A 66 1.19 -4.54 21.96
N HIS A 67 0.82 -5.76 22.36
CA HIS A 67 1.50 -6.98 21.93
C HIS A 67 1.34 -7.22 20.43
N CYS A 68 0.14 -7.07 19.88
CA CYS A 68 -0.07 -7.17 18.43
C CYS A 68 0.82 -6.19 17.65
N LEU A 69 0.86 -4.92 18.08
CA LEU A 69 1.69 -3.89 17.45
C LEU A 69 3.19 -4.17 17.59
N ARG A 70 3.62 -4.63 18.77
CA ARG A 70 5.01 -5.03 18.99
C ARG A 70 5.43 -6.13 18.02
N ASP A 71 4.61 -7.16 17.89
CA ASP A 71 4.91 -8.31 17.04
C ASP A 71 4.85 -7.90 15.55
N LYS A 72 3.94 -6.99 15.18
CA LYS A 72 3.90 -6.37 13.85
C LYS A 72 5.19 -5.61 13.54
N ILE A 73 5.65 -4.71 14.42
CA ILE A 73 6.89 -3.94 14.22
C ILE A 73 8.10 -4.87 14.10
N LYS A 74 8.19 -5.90 14.94
CA LYS A 74 9.33 -6.84 14.98
C LYS A 74 9.47 -7.62 13.67
N ASN A 75 8.35 -8.01 13.08
CA ASN A 75 8.31 -8.86 11.89
C ASN A 75 8.12 -8.06 10.60
N HIS A 76 8.13 -6.73 10.65
CA HIS A 76 7.98 -5.87 9.48
C HIS A 76 9.30 -5.70 8.74
N ASP A 77 9.28 -5.73 7.39
CA ASP A 77 10.48 -5.54 6.56
C ASP A 77 11.10 -4.13 6.75
N ALA A 78 10.27 -3.16 7.12
CA ALA A 78 10.67 -1.80 7.47
C ALA A 78 10.13 -1.39 8.85
N PRO A 79 10.77 -1.79 9.97
CA PRO A 79 10.25 -1.55 11.33
C PRO A 79 10.08 -0.06 11.67
N ALA A 80 10.94 0.79 11.13
CA ALA A 80 10.83 2.24 11.31
C ALA A 80 9.59 2.81 10.61
N LYS A 81 9.30 2.36 9.38
CA LYS A 81 8.09 2.77 8.63
C LYS A 81 6.83 2.31 9.35
N CYS A 82 6.80 1.06 9.82
CA CYS A 82 5.68 0.52 10.59
C CYS A 82 5.45 1.30 11.90
N LEU A 83 6.52 1.61 12.64
CA LEU A 83 6.39 2.41 13.86
C LEU A 83 5.93 3.85 13.57
N LEU A 84 6.37 4.44 12.46
CA LEU A 84 5.88 5.77 12.05
C LEU A 84 4.38 5.73 11.71
N GLN A 85 3.89 4.70 11.03
CA GLN A 85 2.44 4.52 10.78
C GLN A 85 1.64 4.41 12.09
N ILE A 86 2.16 3.69 13.07
CA ILE A 86 1.55 3.62 14.41
C ILE A 86 1.53 5.01 15.08
N CYS A 87 2.61 5.79 14.95
CA CYS A 87 2.66 7.16 15.46
C CYS A 87 1.65 8.07 14.76
N ASP A 88 1.51 7.95 13.43
CA ASP A 88 0.53 8.71 12.66
C ASP A 88 -0.90 8.46 13.18
N ILE A 89 -1.25 7.21 13.48
CA ILE A 89 -2.55 6.86 14.08
C ILE A 89 -2.69 7.42 15.49
N PHE A 90 -1.68 7.27 16.34
CA PHE A 90 -1.74 7.77 17.72
C PHE A 90 -1.88 9.28 17.82
N GLU A 91 -1.39 10.00 16.81
CA GLU A 91 -1.44 11.45 16.71
C GLU A 91 -2.72 11.96 16.01
N ASP A 92 -3.55 11.07 15.45
CA ASP A 92 -4.80 11.43 14.77
C ASP A 92 -5.82 12.02 15.76
N GLU A 93 -6.46 13.12 15.35
CA GLU A 93 -7.41 13.85 16.19
C GLU A 93 -8.66 13.02 16.51
N ASP A 94 -9.08 12.13 15.60
CA ASP A 94 -10.24 11.27 15.79
C ASP A 94 -10.01 10.13 16.80
N VAL A 95 -8.74 9.82 17.15
CA VAL A 95 -8.43 8.92 18.28
C VAL A 95 -8.76 9.59 19.62
N GLY A 96 -8.69 10.93 19.68
CA GLY A 96 -9.14 11.72 20.84
C GLY A 96 -8.38 11.47 22.14
N CYS A 97 -7.14 10.94 22.07
CA CYS A 97 -6.36 10.58 23.26
C CYS A 97 -5.03 11.34 23.35
N GLU A 98 -4.98 12.37 24.22
CA GLU A 98 -3.78 13.17 24.47
C GLU A 98 -2.57 12.35 24.93
N VAL A 99 -2.82 11.26 25.66
CA VAL A 99 -1.74 10.35 26.09
C VAL A 99 -1.12 9.67 24.88
N LEU A 100 -1.93 9.12 23.97
CA LEU A 100 -1.42 8.48 22.75
C LEU A 100 -0.72 9.50 21.85
N LYS A 101 -1.33 10.68 21.64
CA LYS A 101 -0.77 11.76 20.82
C LYS A 101 0.61 12.20 21.30
N LYS A 102 0.75 12.48 22.61
CA LYS A 102 2.02 12.86 23.23
C LYS A 102 3.10 11.77 23.06
N HIS A 103 2.72 10.51 23.26
CA HIS A 103 3.68 9.40 23.22
C HIS A 103 4.02 8.99 21.78
N GLY A 104 3.08 9.12 20.83
CA GLY A 104 3.33 9.02 19.39
C GLY A 104 4.40 10.02 18.93
N GLY A 105 4.22 11.30 19.26
CA GLY A 105 5.20 12.34 18.92
C GLY A 105 6.57 12.08 19.54
N THR A 106 6.60 11.59 20.79
CA THR A 106 7.85 11.22 21.47
C THR A 106 8.56 10.04 20.77
N MET A 107 7.81 9.00 20.36
CA MET A 107 8.37 7.87 19.61
C MET A 107 8.91 8.33 18.25
N ARG A 108 8.15 9.16 17.54
CA ARG A 108 8.55 9.75 16.25
C ARG A 108 9.86 10.52 16.36
N SER A 109 10.01 11.39 17.36
CA SER A 109 11.25 12.15 17.58
C SER A 109 12.44 11.23 17.86
N LYS A 110 12.25 10.18 18.69
CA LYS A 110 13.30 9.20 19.01
C LYS A 110 13.79 8.38 17.81
N ILE A 111 12.96 8.23 16.78
CA ILE A 111 13.33 7.55 15.53
C ILE A 111 14.00 8.54 14.56
N LYS A 112 13.53 9.80 14.54
CA LYS A 112 14.07 10.87 13.69
C LYS A 112 15.42 11.42 14.17
N GLU A 113 15.73 11.34 15.47
CA GLU A 113 17.02 11.75 16.07
C GLU A 113 18.20 10.80 15.75
N THR A 114 18.12 10.04 14.66
CA THR A 114 19.32 9.36 14.12
C THR A 114 20.16 10.42 13.41
N PRO A 115 21.40 10.72 13.86
CA PRO A 115 22.27 11.58 13.09
C PRO A 115 22.64 10.85 11.80
N GLU A 116 22.06 11.30 10.68
CA GLU A 116 22.84 11.39 9.46
C GLU A 116 24.11 12.16 9.83
N ALA A 117 25.24 11.46 9.75
CA ALA A 117 26.54 12.07 9.90
C ALA A 117 26.62 13.23 8.90
N LYS A 118 26.51 14.46 9.41
CA LYS A 118 26.99 15.65 8.74
C LYS A 118 28.48 15.45 8.50
N ASN A 119 28.85 14.97 7.32
CA ASN A 119 30.12 15.36 6.73
C ASN A 119 29.83 16.31 5.58
N LYS A 120 30.15 17.57 5.85
CA LYS A 120 30.45 18.55 4.82
C LYS A 120 31.70 18.05 4.09
N GLU A 121 31.52 17.58 2.87
CA GLU A 121 32.53 17.74 1.83
C GLU A 121 31.82 17.85 0.49
N GLN A 122 31.90 19.04 -0.08
CA GLN A 122 31.39 19.43 -1.40
C GLN A 122 32.55 19.28 -2.41
N PRO A 123 32.31 19.41 -3.72
CA PRO A 123 31.79 18.39 -4.65
C PRO A 123 32.86 18.00 -5.70
N VAL A 124 32.90 16.75 -6.16
CA VAL A 124 33.52 16.38 -7.45
C VAL A 124 32.65 15.30 -8.11
N PRO A 125 32.27 15.44 -9.40
CA PRO A 125 31.24 14.62 -10.03
C PRO A 125 31.83 13.38 -10.69
N GLU A 126 31.54 12.18 -10.19
CA GLU A 126 31.89 10.94 -10.88
C GLU A 126 30.73 9.93 -10.88
N SER A 127 30.02 9.91 -12.01
CA SER A 127 29.38 8.75 -12.67
C SER A 127 28.82 7.63 -11.77
N LEU A 128 27.53 7.71 -11.46
CA LEU A 128 26.80 6.59 -10.86
C LEU A 128 26.44 5.58 -11.96
N GLY A 129 27.28 4.56 -12.15
CA GLY A 129 26.87 3.34 -12.85
C GLY A 129 25.88 2.59 -11.96
N THR A 130 24.57 2.69 -12.25
CA THR A 130 23.54 1.96 -11.49
C THR A 130 23.70 0.45 -11.71
N THR A 131 24.06 -0.29 -10.66
CA THR A 131 24.20 -1.75 -10.69
C THR A 131 22.88 -2.42 -11.14
N ALA A 132 22.95 -3.58 -11.80
CA ALA A 132 21.74 -4.36 -12.18
C ALA A 132 20.74 -4.53 -11.03
N SER A 133 21.24 -4.83 -9.82
CA SER A 133 20.40 -4.93 -8.61
C SER A 133 19.70 -3.61 -8.27
N GLY A 134 20.39 -2.47 -8.37
CA GLY A 134 19.80 -1.15 -8.15
C GLY A 134 18.70 -0.83 -9.17
N ARG A 135 18.93 -1.17 -10.45
CA ARG A 135 17.95 -0.97 -11.53
C ARG A 135 16.72 -1.87 -11.38
N PHE A 136 16.91 -3.13 -11.03
CA PHE A 136 15.79 -4.03 -10.78
C PHE A 136 14.95 -3.58 -9.57
N ARG A 137 15.61 -3.12 -8.50
CA ARG A 137 14.94 -2.61 -7.31
C ARG A 137 14.07 -1.39 -7.60
N SER A 138 14.54 -0.46 -8.43
CA SER A 138 13.80 0.78 -8.72
C SER A 138 12.50 0.55 -9.49
N VAL A 139 12.34 -0.60 -10.16
CA VAL A 139 11.12 -0.93 -10.91
C VAL A 139 10.29 -2.05 -10.27
N SER A 140 10.72 -2.59 -9.13
CA SER A 140 10.11 -3.79 -8.51
C SER A 140 8.63 -3.60 -8.18
N ASP A 141 8.24 -2.47 -7.59
CA ASP A 141 6.83 -2.19 -7.24
C ASP A 141 5.94 -2.10 -8.49
N ARG A 142 6.43 -1.44 -9.55
CA ARG A 142 5.73 -1.33 -10.84
C ARG A 142 5.63 -2.70 -11.52
N LEU A 143 6.67 -3.51 -11.42
CA LEU A 143 6.73 -4.84 -12.01
C LEU A 143 5.78 -5.81 -11.27
N GLU A 144 5.71 -5.74 -9.95
CA GLU A 144 4.76 -6.50 -9.13
C GLU A 144 3.31 -6.21 -9.56
N ASN A 145 2.96 -4.94 -9.67
CA ASN A 145 1.62 -4.52 -10.09
C ASN A 145 1.32 -5.00 -11.52
N ALA A 146 2.27 -4.88 -12.45
CA ALA A 146 2.10 -5.31 -13.83
C ALA A 146 1.98 -6.84 -13.98
N ILE A 147 2.71 -7.62 -13.16
CA ILE A 147 2.66 -9.09 -13.19
C ILE A 147 1.39 -9.62 -12.54
N SER A 148 0.81 -8.91 -11.57
CA SER A 148 -0.35 -9.38 -10.79
C SER A 148 -1.54 -9.79 -11.66
N SER A 149 -1.77 -9.13 -12.80
CA SER A 149 -2.86 -9.43 -13.74
C SER A 149 -2.56 -10.59 -14.71
N CYS A 150 -1.30 -11.01 -14.87
CA CYS A 150 -0.90 -12.05 -15.83
C CYS A 150 0.12 -13.06 -15.27
N LEU A 151 0.09 -13.24 -13.95
CA LEU A 151 1.05 -14.00 -13.15
C LEU A 151 1.37 -15.39 -13.73
N THR A 152 0.35 -16.18 -14.08
CA THR A 152 0.53 -17.55 -14.61
C THR A 152 1.36 -17.57 -15.90
N GLY A 153 1.14 -16.59 -16.77
CA GLY A 153 1.87 -16.46 -18.04
C GLY A 153 3.33 -16.07 -17.82
N VAL A 154 3.57 -15.09 -16.94
CA VAL A 154 4.91 -14.61 -16.59
C VAL A 154 5.73 -15.71 -15.92
N VAL A 155 5.17 -16.37 -14.91
CA VAL A 155 5.83 -17.45 -14.16
C VAL A 155 6.18 -18.63 -15.07
N SER A 156 5.26 -19.03 -15.96
CA SER A 156 5.52 -20.15 -16.88
C SER A 156 6.68 -19.83 -17.85
N LYS A 157 6.76 -18.59 -18.32
CA LYS A 157 7.84 -18.13 -19.21
C LYS A 157 9.18 -17.94 -18.49
N LEU A 158 9.18 -17.51 -17.23
CA LEU A 158 10.41 -17.42 -16.41
C LEU A 158 10.97 -18.80 -16.03
N TYR A 159 10.10 -19.78 -15.82
CA TYR A 159 10.51 -21.15 -15.50
C TYR A 159 11.16 -21.87 -16.68
N ALA A 160 10.67 -21.67 -17.91
CA ALA A 160 11.18 -22.35 -19.10
C ALA A 160 12.71 -22.24 -19.32
N PRO A 161 13.36 -21.05 -19.16
CA PRO A 161 14.82 -20.91 -19.20
C PRO A 161 15.52 -21.21 -17.86
N GLY A 162 14.79 -21.60 -16.81
CA GLY A 162 15.36 -21.91 -15.50
C GLY A 162 15.67 -20.69 -14.62
N LEU A 163 15.10 -19.52 -14.91
CA LEU A 163 15.31 -18.29 -14.12
C LEU A 163 14.62 -18.34 -12.74
N ILE A 164 13.65 -19.23 -12.58
CA ILE A 164 12.98 -19.53 -11.31
C ILE A 164 12.85 -21.05 -11.12
N SER A 165 12.74 -21.49 -9.87
CA SER A 165 12.60 -22.90 -9.52
C SER A 165 11.20 -23.45 -9.82
N LEU A 166 11.10 -24.78 -10.02
CA LEU A 166 9.80 -25.46 -10.16
C LEU A 166 8.91 -25.26 -8.93
N GLY A 167 9.50 -25.30 -7.73
CA GLY A 167 8.77 -25.06 -6.48
C GLY A 167 8.16 -23.66 -6.42
N LEU A 168 8.90 -22.63 -6.85
CA LEU A 168 8.35 -21.28 -6.95
C LEU A 168 7.22 -21.20 -7.98
N LYS A 169 7.40 -21.83 -9.15
CA LYS A 169 6.36 -21.89 -10.19
C LYS A 169 5.06 -22.52 -9.65
N ASP A 170 5.15 -23.69 -9.02
CA ASP A 170 3.99 -24.40 -8.51
C ASP A 170 3.31 -23.61 -7.38
N GLU A 171 4.08 -22.91 -6.55
CA GLU A 171 3.54 -22.02 -5.53
C GLU A 171 2.80 -20.81 -6.13
N MET A 172 3.34 -20.18 -7.18
CA MET A 172 2.66 -19.05 -7.82
C MET A 172 1.37 -19.48 -8.53
N ILE A 173 1.36 -20.65 -9.17
CA ILE A 173 0.20 -21.15 -9.92
C ILE A 173 -0.86 -21.73 -8.97
N ASN A 174 -0.47 -22.62 -8.06
CA ASN A 174 -1.39 -23.42 -7.25
C ASN A 174 -1.52 -22.93 -5.80
N GLY A 175 -0.70 -21.98 -5.35
CA GLY A 175 -0.76 -21.46 -3.98
C GLY A 175 -2.08 -20.74 -3.67
N ASN A 176 -2.47 -20.69 -2.40
CA ASN A 176 -3.71 -20.04 -1.96
C ASN A 176 -3.58 -18.53 -1.74
N ASP A 177 -2.41 -17.95 -1.99
CA ASP A 177 -2.18 -16.51 -1.86
C ASP A 177 -2.82 -15.72 -3.02
N ILE A 178 -3.14 -14.46 -2.73
CA ILE A 178 -3.68 -13.52 -3.73
C ILE A 178 -2.62 -13.21 -4.81
N PRO A 179 -3.03 -12.89 -6.05
CA PRO A 179 -2.11 -12.64 -7.16
C PRO A 179 -1.03 -11.58 -6.87
N SER A 180 -1.37 -10.52 -6.14
CA SER A 180 -0.42 -9.48 -5.74
C SER A 180 0.65 -9.99 -4.77
N LYS A 181 0.28 -10.73 -3.73
CA LYS A 181 1.25 -11.37 -2.82
C LYS A 181 2.16 -12.35 -3.55
N LYS A 182 1.61 -13.12 -4.50
CA LYS A 182 2.38 -14.03 -5.33
C LYS A 182 3.33 -13.26 -6.26
N ALA A 183 2.87 -12.20 -6.92
CA ALA A 183 3.71 -11.34 -7.74
C ALA A 183 4.83 -10.69 -6.91
N SER A 184 4.53 -10.21 -5.71
CA SER A 184 5.52 -9.65 -4.77
C SER A 184 6.59 -10.67 -4.40
N LYS A 185 6.16 -11.91 -4.10
CA LYS A 185 7.06 -13.01 -3.78
C LYS A 185 7.94 -13.38 -4.98
N LEU A 186 7.38 -13.44 -6.19
CA LEU A 186 8.13 -13.68 -7.42
C LEU A 186 9.19 -12.60 -7.64
N VAL A 187 8.83 -11.32 -7.55
CA VAL A 187 9.75 -10.19 -7.75
C VAL A 187 10.84 -10.17 -6.67
N SER A 188 10.48 -10.43 -5.41
CA SER A 188 11.43 -10.54 -4.30
C SER A 188 12.43 -11.67 -4.51
N GLU A 189 11.97 -12.80 -5.03
CA GLU A 189 12.82 -13.96 -5.31
C GLU A 189 13.75 -13.74 -6.51
N LEU A 190 13.28 -13.04 -7.56
CA LEU A 190 14.12 -12.58 -8.67
C LEU A 190 15.18 -11.59 -8.18
N GLN A 191 14.80 -10.63 -7.33
CA GLN A 191 15.74 -9.67 -6.72
C GLN A 191 16.77 -10.39 -5.83
N ARG A 192 16.35 -11.40 -5.05
CA ARG A 192 17.22 -12.21 -4.21
C ARG A 192 18.20 -13.03 -5.06
N THR A 193 17.72 -13.65 -6.13
CA THR A 193 18.56 -14.40 -7.08
C THR A 193 19.58 -13.47 -7.73
N LEU A 194 19.14 -12.34 -8.26
CA LEU A 194 19.99 -11.31 -8.85
C LEU A 194 21.09 -10.81 -7.88
N ASN A 195 20.79 -10.65 -6.59
CA ASN A 195 21.77 -10.21 -5.58
C ASN A 195 22.86 -11.26 -5.28
N ASN A 196 22.55 -12.54 -5.48
CA ASN A 196 23.44 -13.66 -5.18
C ASN A 196 24.07 -14.26 -6.44
N ASP A 197 23.67 -13.80 -7.63
CA ASP A 197 24.13 -14.30 -8.91
C ASP A 197 25.57 -13.87 -9.20
N LYS A 198 26.37 -14.76 -9.82
CA LYS A 198 27.77 -14.49 -10.17
C LYS A 198 27.90 -13.54 -11.39
N HIS A 199 26.84 -13.40 -12.17
CA HIS A 199 26.74 -12.62 -13.39
C HIS A 199 25.40 -11.85 -13.44
N PRO A 200 25.19 -10.87 -12.52
CA PRO A 200 23.89 -10.22 -12.31
C PRO A 200 23.37 -9.45 -13.54
N GLU A 201 24.26 -8.90 -14.36
CA GLU A 201 23.88 -8.24 -15.63
C GLU A 201 23.31 -9.24 -16.65
N THR A 202 23.90 -10.43 -16.74
CA THR A 202 23.40 -11.49 -17.63
C THR A 202 22.06 -12.00 -17.15
N PHE A 203 21.92 -12.30 -15.85
CA PHE A 203 20.65 -12.71 -15.26
C PHE A 203 19.54 -11.67 -15.47
N LEU A 204 19.84 -10.38 -15.24
CA LEU A 204 18.88 -9.31 -15.46
C LEU A 204 18.47 -9.21 -16.93
N ASN A 205 19.41 -9.32 -17.86
CA ASN A 205 19.11 -9.28 -19.30
C ASN A 205 18.22 -10.47 -19.72
N ASP A 206 18.47 -11.66 -19.18
CA ASP A 206 17.65 -12.85 -19.44
C ASP A 206 16.23 -12.69 -18.89
N VAL A 207 16.08 -12.16 -17.67
CA VAL A 207 14.77 -11.80 -17.10
C VAL A 207 14.07 -10.76 -17.99
N CYS A 208 14.76 -9.71 -18.41
CA CYS A 208 14.18 -8.67 -19.27
C CYS A 208 13.73 -9.23 -20.62
N LYS A 209 14.50 -10.13 -21.22
CA LYS A 209 14.13 -10.80 -22.47
C LYS A 209 12.81 -11.57 -22.30
N VAL A 210 12.70 -12.37 -21.24
CA VAL A 210 11.49 -13.13 -20.94
C VAL A 210 10.28 -12.23 -20.69
N LEU A 211 10.47 -11.14 -19.94
CA LEU A 211 9.40 -10.17 -19.68
C LEU A 211 8.87 -9.52 -20.96
N LYS A 212 9.74 -9.22 -21.94
CA LYS A 212 9.32 -8.71 -23.27
C LYS A 212 8.51 -9.73 -24.07
N GLU A 213 8.81 -11.01 -23.91
CA GLU A 213 8.08 -12.11 -24.58
C GLU A 213 6.69 -12.38 -23.97
N VAL A 214 6.33 -11.73 -22.86
CA VAL A 214 4.97 -11.78 -22.29
C VAL A 214 3.99 -11.02 -23.19
N GLY A 215 4.44 -9.93 -23.84
CA GLY A 215 3.63 -9.14 -24.77
C GLY A 215 2.71 -8.10 -24.12
N GLU A 216 2.62 -8.07 -22.79
CA GLU A 216 1.89 -7.05 -22.04
C GLU A 216 2.66 -5.72 -22.06
N LYS A 217 1.97 -4.64 -22.43
CA LYS A 217 2.58 -3.30 -22.58
C LYS A 217 3.25 -2.81 -21.28
N PRO A 218 2.61 -2.89 -20.09
CA PRO A 218 3.24 -2.44 -18.84
C PRO A 218 4.53 -3.21 -18.51
N ILE A 219 4.55 -4.52 -18.76
CA ILE A 219 5.71 -5.38 -18.50
C ILE A 219 6.84 -5.10 -19.49
N THR A 220 6.50 -4.91 -20.76
CA THR A 220 7.46 -4.63 -21.83
C THR A 220 8.15 -3.28 -21.62
N ASP A 221 7.39 -2.25 -21.22
CA ASP A 221 7.93 -0.92 -20.93
C ASP A 221 8.92 -0.96 -19.75
N ILE A 222 8.57 -1.67 -18.68
CA ILE A 222 9.47 -1.87 -17.53
C ILE A 222 10.73 -2.64 -17.93
N ALA A 223 10.59 -3.70 -18.74
CA ALA A 223 11.73 -4.48 -19.20
C ALA A 223 12.68 -3.69 -20.13
N ASN A 224 12.18 -2.67 -20.83
CA ASN A 224 13.01 -1.78 -21.64
C ASN A 224 13.80 -0.78 -20.79
N GLU A 225 13.23 -0.31 -19.70
CA GLU A 225 13.89 0.58 -18.72
C GLU A 225 15.07 -0.11 -18.00
N LEU A 226 15.01 -1.44 -17.88
CA LEU A 226 16.02 -2.24 -17.20
C LEU A 226 17.27 -2.55 -18.02
N VAL A 227 17.22 -2.46 -19.35
CA VAL A 227 18.39 -2.75 -20.21
C VAL A 227 19.36 -1.57 -20.13
N PRO A 228 20.67 -1.80 -19.86
CA PRO A 228 21.61 -0.70 -19.82
C PRO A 228 21.70 -0.06 -21.21
N THR A 229 21.46 1.24 -21.29
CA THR A 229 21.69 2.02 -22.50
C THR A 229 23.18 2.03 -22.78
N ALA A 230 23.63 1.13 -23.66
CA ALA A 230 24.99 1.19 -24.19
C ALA A 230 25.19 2.57 -24.86
N THR A 231 26.18 3.29 -24.37
CA THR A 231 26.74 4.49 -24.99
C THR A 231 27.09 4.22 -26.45
N VAL A 232 26.39 4.86 -27.38
CA VAL A 232 26.90 5.15 -28.72
C VAL A 232 26.82 6.66 -28.92
N SER A 233 28.00 7.29 -28.86
CA SER A 233 28.22 8.66 -29.31
C SER A 233 28.31 8.71 -30.84
N SER A 234 27.64 9.71 -31.41
CA SER A 234 27.92 10.42 -32.67
C SER A 234 27.93 9.64 -34.00
N ASN A 235 26.97 9.93 -34.89
CA ASN A 235 27.11 11.03 -35.84
C ASN A 235 25.80 11.32 -36.59
N GLY A 236 25.52 12.60 -36.80
CA GLY A 236 24.32 13.07 -37.47
C GLY A 236 24.31 12.78 -38.97
N SER A 237 23.11 12.64 -39.52
CA SER A 237 22.80 13.19 -40.84
C SER A 237 21.28 13.32 -40.98
N SER A 238 20.84 14.56 -41.14
CA SER A 238 19.46 14.96 -41.39
C SER A 238 18.96 14.38 -42.71
N ARG A 239 17.75 13.80 -42.72
CA ARG A 239 16.78 14.09 -43.79
C ARG A 239 15.34 13.79 -43.37
N SER A 240 14.55 14.86 -43.35
CA SER A 240 13.11 14.91 -43.13
C SER A 240 12.31 14.16 -44.19
N THR A 241 11.19 13.55 -43.77
CA THR A 241 9.83 13.65 -44.35
C THR A 241 8.84 12.93 -43.41
N THR A 242 8.15 13.66 -42.52
CA THR A 242 6.71 14.01 -42.63
C THR A 242 5.77 12.87 -43.04
N THR A 243 4.98 12.34 -42.08
CA THR A 243 3.52 12.55 -42.03
C THR A 243 2.92 12.11 -40.68
N SER A 244 2.58 13.14 -39.90
CA SER A 244 1.48 13.31 -38.94
C SER A 244 0.55 12.14 -38.58
N SER A 245 0.49 11.85 -37.27
CA SER A 245 -0.76 11.98 -36.50
C SER A 245 -0.43 12.28 -35.03
N ALA A 246 -0.51 13.57 -34.67
CA ALA A 246 -0.51 14.07 -33.30
C ALA A 246 -1.78 13.58 -32.57
N SER A 247 -1.76 13.27 -31.27
CA SER A 247 -1.74 14.33 -30.25
C SER A 247 -1.17 13.87 -28.90
N ARG A 248 -0.01 14.47 -28.59
CA ARG A 248 0.57 14.94 -27.31
C ARG A 248 0.17 14.28 -25.98
N GLN A 249 1.22 13.73 -25.36
CA GLN A 249 1.59 13.91 -23.95
C GLN A 249 0.96 15.13 -23.25
N THR A 250 0.41 14.89 -22.07
CA THR A 250 0.48 15.83 -20.95
C THR A 250 0.93 15.07 -19.71
N VAL A 251 2.17 15.32 -19.31
CA VAL A 251 2.53 15.34 -17.89
C VAL A 251 1.64 16.41 -17.25
N SER A 252 0.93 16.09 -16.17
CA SER A 252 0.25 17.08 -15.34
C SER A 252 0.29 16.63 -13.89
N THR A 253 1.31 17.16 -13.22
CA THR A 253 1.33 17.52 -11.80
C THR A 253 0.01 18.14 -11.34
N SER A 254 -0.47 17.69 -10.18
CA SER A 254 -1.32 18.44 -9.24
C SER A 254 -2.41 19.30 -9.87
N ASN A 255 -3.56 18.70 -10.18
CA ASN A 255 -4.79 19.46 -10.38
C ASN A 255 -5.53 19.52 -9.04
N THR A 256 -5.70 20.74 -8.53
CA THR A 256 -6.72 21.09 -7.54
C THR A 256 -8.08 20.76 -8.16
N ASP A 257 -8.53 19.53 -7.95
CA ASP A 257 -9.82 19.07 -8.42
C ASP A 257 -10.90 19.54 -7.42
N ASN A 258 -11.86 20.29 -7.91
CA ASN A 258 -12.98 20.86 -7.15
C ASN A 258 -14.06 19.79 -6.85
N GLY A 259 -13.65 18.56 -6.49
CA GLY A 259 -14.55 17.48 -6.07
C GLY A 259 -15.51 16.95 -7.13
N LYS A 260 -15.43 17.46 -8.37
CA LYS A 260 -16.33 17.14 -9.48
C LYS A 260 -15.74 16.13 -10.47
N ARG A 261 -14.47 15.69 -10.29
CA ARG A 261 -13.95 14.61 -11.12
C ARG A 261 -14.77 13.35 -10.94
N THR A 262 -14.92 12.62 -12.03
CA THR A 262 -15.36 11.23 -11.99
C THR A 262 -14.19 10.39 -11.49
N LEU A 263 -14.44 9.58 -10.47
CA LEU A 263 -13.52 8.61 -9.90
C LEU A 263 -13.51 7.37 -10.78
N ASP A 264 -12.35 6.76 -10.94
CA ASP A 264 -12.14 5.50 -11.67
C ASP A 264 -11.38 4.49 -10.80
N ILE A 265 -11.06 3.34 -11.38
CA ILE A 265 -10.42 2.23 -10.66
C ILE A 265 -9.05 2.60 -10.06
N GLU A 266 -8.34 3.59 -10.62
CA GLU A 266 -7.05 4.06 -10.10
C GLU A 266 -7.22 4.79 -8.75
N ASP A 267 -8.43 5.27 -8.46
CA ASP A 267 -8.77 5.96 -7.21
C ASP A 267 -9.16 5.01 -6.06
N VAL A 268 -9.14 3.68 -6.26
CA VAL A 268 -9.56 2.71 -5.24
C VAL A 268 -8.83 2.88 -3.90
N GLU A 269 -7.51 3.08 -3.94
CA GLU A 269 -6.70 3.25 -2.73
C GLU A 269 -7.04 4.57 -2.03
N MET A 270 -7.26 5.62 -2.82
CA MET A 270 -7.64 6.93 -2.33
C MET A 270 -9.01 6.88 -1.63
N VAL A 271 -10.02 6.33 -2.29
CA VAL A 271 -11.38 6.16 -1.75
C VAL A 271 -11.37 5.31 -0.49
N THR A 272 -10.72 4.16 -0.53
CA THR A 272 -10.62 3.25 0.63
C THR A 272 -9.97 3.95 1.82
N LYS A 273 -8.87 4.68 1.58
CA LYS A 273 -8.18 5.43 2.63
C LYS A 273 -9.03 6.56 3.21
N VAL A 274 -9.79 7.27 2.39
CA VAL A 274 -10.72 8.32 2.86
C VAL A 274 -11.82 7.73 3.73
N LEU A 275 -12.47 6.65 3.30
CA LEU A 275 -13.52 5.98 4.08
C LEU A 275 -13.00 5.48 5.43
N ASN A 276 -11.82 4.84 5.42
CA ASN A 276 -11.16 4.38 6.63
C ASN A 276 -10.82 5.53 7.59
N LYS A 277 -10.24 6.61 7.07
CA LYS A 277 -9.89 7.78 7.89
C LYS A 277 -11.12 8.56 8.35
N ALA A 278 -12.24 8.45 7.65
CA ALA A 278 -13.52 8.98 8.07
C ALA A 278 -14.23 8.11 9.13
N LEU A 279 -13.60 6.99 9.55
CA LEU A 279 -14.17 6.01 10.49
C LEU A 279 -15.48 5.38 9.98
N PHE A 280 -15.57 5.15 8.67
CA PHE A 280 -16.69 4.41 8.11
C PHE A 280 -16.63 2.94 8.56
N GLY A 281 -17.72 2.43 9.15
CA GLY A 281 -17.79 1.04 9.60
C GLY A 281 -17.77 0.06 8.43
N ALA A 282 -16.64 -0.63 8.21
CA ALA A 282 -16.46 -1.56 7.09
C ALA A 282 -17.52 -2.68 7.04
N THR A 283 -18.11 -3.05 8.17
CA THR A 283 -19.22 -4.03 8.25
C THR A 283 -20.49 -3.59 7.49
N LYS A 284 -20.63 -2.30 7.17
CA LYS A 284 -21.73 -1.74 6.38
C LYS A 284 -21.49 -1.80 4.87
N TRP A 285 -20.47 -2.53 4.40
CA TRP A 285 -20.11 -2.60 2.98
C TRP A 285 -21.27 -3.04 2.07
N VAL A 286 -22.16 -3.94 2.54
CA VAL A 286 -23.34 -4.37 1.78
C VAL A 286 -24.30 -3.20 1.57
N ASP A 287 -24.64 -2.50 2.65
CA ASP A 287 -25.55 -1.35 2.60
C ASP A 287 -24.96 -0.22 1.75
N LEU A 288 -23.65 0.01 1.88
CA LEU A 288 -22.94 0.97 1.04
C LEU A 288 -23.01 0.58 -0.44
N GLY A 289 -22.73 -0.67 -0.78
CA GLY A 289 -22.79 -1.17 -2.15
C GLY A 289 -24.17 -0.99 -2.78
N LEU A 290 -25.25 -1.31 -2.05
CA LEU A 290 -26.62 -1.07 -2.51
C LEU A 290 -26.90 0.41 -2.75
N LYS A 291 -26.43 1.30 -1.87
CA LYS A 291 -26.59 2.76 -2.01
C LYS A 291 -25.77 3.33 -3.17
N LEU A 292 -24.64 2.71 -3.50
CA LEU A 292 -23.82 3.05 -4.66
C LEU A 292 -24.39 2.53 -5.99
N GLY A 293 -25.42 1.68 -5.96
CA GLY A 293 -26.10 1.16 -7.15
C GLY A 293 -25.70 -0.27 -7.53
N LEU A 294 -24.94 -0.96 -6.69
CA LEU A 294 -24.60 -2.37 -6.90
C LEU A 294 -25.79 -3.28 -6.57
N LEU A 295 -25.93 -4.37 -7.32
CA LEU A 295 -27.02 -5.33 -7.11
C LEU A 295 -26.63 -6.38 -6.06
N MET A 296 -27.62 -6.80 -5.28
CA MET A 296 -27.45 -7.82 -4.23
C MET A 296 -26.78 -9.13 -4.72
N PRO A 297 -27.04 -9.66 -5.93
CA PRO A 297 -26.32 -10.83 -6.44
C PRO A 297 -24.82 -10.64 -6.48
N ARG A 298 -24.31 -9.48 -6.90
CA ARG A 298 -22.87 -9.20 -6.92
C ARG A 298 -22.31 -9.04 -5.50
N LEU A 299 -23.04 -8.39 -4.61
CA LEU A 299 -22.65 -8.29 -3.20
C LEU A 299 -22.59 -9.69 -2.54
N ASN A 300 -23.48 -10.62 -2.89
CA ASN A 300 -23.39 -12.01 -2.43
C ASN A 300 -22.12 -12.70 -2.95
N VAL A 301 -21.72 -12.48 -4.21
CA VAL A 301 -20.46 -13.00 -4.73
C VAL A 301 -19.27 -12.48 -3.91
N ILE A 302 -19.22 -11.17 -3.63
CA ILE A 302 -18.17 -10.57 -2.79
C ILE A 302 -18.14 -11.20 -1.39
N LYS A 303 -19.33 -11.48 -0.82
CA LYS A 303 -19.45 -12.15 0.48
C LYS A 303 -18.90 -13.59 0.42
N ASP A 304 -19.26 -14.33 -0.62
CA ASP A 304 -18.94 -15.75 -0.80
C ASP A 304 -17.45 -15.99 -1.11
N GLU A 305 -16.74 -14.99 -1.65
CA GLU A 305 -15.28 -15.00 -1.80
C GLU A 305 -14.51 -15.02 -0.47
N GLY A 306 -15.22 -14.85 0.66
CA GLY A 306 -14.65 -14.85 1.99
C GLY A 306 -13.70 -13.69 2.26
N GLY A 307 -13.24 -13.60 3.52
CA GLY A 307 -12.38 -12.52 4.00
C GLY A 307 -13.08 -11.62 5.02
N ASP A 308 -12.34 -10.60 5.47
CA ASP A 308 -12.79 -9.65 6.49
C ASP A 308 -13.63 -8.51 5.90
N ALA A 309 -14.27 -7.74 6.78
CA ALA A 309 -15.17 -6.66 6.35
C ALA A 309 -14.43 -5.56 5.56
N TYR A 310 -13.14 -5.35 5.84
CA TYR A 310 -12.30 -4.39 5.11
C TYR A 310 -11.98 -4.86 3.69
N LYS A 311 -11.73 -6.16 3.49
CA LYS A 311 -11.59 -6.77 2.17
C LYS A 311 -12.89 -6.60 1.39
N HIS A 312 -14.03 -6.94 2.00
CA HIS A 312 -15.33 -6.79 1.33
C HIS A 312 -15.64 -5.33 0.99
N LEU A 313 -15.33 -4.39 1.89
CA LEU A 313 -15.43 -2.95 1.62
C LEU A 313 -14.57 -2.56 0.42
N ARG A 314 -13.30 -2.98 0.37
CA ARG A 314 -12.39 -2.67 -0.75
C ARG A 314 -12.96 -3.17 -2.08
N VAL A 315 -13.35 -4.44 -2.15
CA VAL A 315 -13.89 -5.03 -3.40
C VAL A 315 -15.20 -4.34 -3.81
N THR A 316 -16.03 -3.94 -2.84
CA THR A 316 -17.25 -3.15 -3.10
C THR A 316 -16.91 -1.81 -3.77
N ILE A 317 -15.84 -1.14 -3.31
CA ILE A 317 -15.37 0.11 -3.91
C ILE A 317 -14.76 -0.13 -5.31
N GLU A 318 -14.01 -1.21 -5.51
CA GLU A 318 -13.46 -1.59 -6.84
C GLU A 318 -14.59 -1.72 -7.87
N VAL A 319 -15.59 -2.54 -7.55
CA VAL A 319 -16.77 -2.76 -8.42
C VAL A 319 -17.53 -1.46 -8.69
N TRP A 320 -17.72 -0.62 -7.67
CA TRP A 320 -18.38 0.67 -7.86
C TRP A 320 -17.58 1.58 -8.81
N LEU A 321 -16.25 1.63 -8.67
CA LEU A 321 -15.37 2.44 -9.51
C LEU A 321 -15.26 1.90 -10.94
N GLU A 322 -15.44 0.61 -11.17
CA GLU A 322 -15.59 0.02 -12.51
C GLU A 322 -16.87 0.50 -13.21
N GLY A 323 -17.88 0.94 -12.46
CA GLY A 323 -19.14 1.44 -13.00
C GLY A 323 -20.11 0.32 -13.37
N GLU A 324 -20.04 -0.80 -12.66
CA GLU A 324 -20.89 -1.98 -12.84
C GLU A 324 -22.36 -1.73 -12.42
N ASP A 325 -23.25 -2.67 -12.75
CA ASP A 325 -24.67 -2.64 -12.34
C ASP A 325 -25.41 -1.33 -12.68
N ASN A 326 -26.10 -0.73 -11.71
CA ASN A 326 -26.88 0.48 -11.84
C ASN A 326 -26.11 1.70 -11.30
N VAL A 327 -24.77 1.65 -11.31
CA VAL A 327 -23.94 2.77 -10.86
C VAL A 327 -24.15 3.96 -11.79
N THR A 328 -24.83 4.99 -11.28
CA THR A 328 -25.20 6.19 -12.05
C THR A 328 -24.13 7.28 -12.00
N SER A 329 -23.29 7.27 -10.96
CA SER A 329 -22.28 8.30 -10.70
C SER A 329 -21.16 7.73 -9.84
N ARG A 330 -19.92 8.12 -10.17
CA ARG A 330 -18.70 7.78 -9.43
C ARG A 330 -18.03 9.08 -9.01
N THR A 331 -18.62 9.80 -8.07
CA THR A 331 -18.07 11.06 -7.55
C THR A 331 -17.98 10.98 -6.03
N TRP A 332 -17.15 11.86 -5.45
CA TRP A 332 -17.08 12.00 -4.00
C TRP A 332 -18.42 12.37 -3.38
N GLN A 333 -19.24 13.19 -4.04
CA GLN A 333 -20.58 13.51 -3.54
C GLN A 333 -21.48 12.26 -3.50
N THR A 334 -21.47 11.45 -4.56
CA THR A 334 -22.24 10.19 -4.57
C THR A 334 -21.77 9.23 -3.48
N LEU A 335 -20.47 9.18 -3.19
CA LEU A 335 -19.95 8.39 -2.07
C LEU A 335 -20.44 8.93 -0.72
N ILE A 336 -20.39 10.24 -0.50
CA ILE A 336 -20.84 10.88 0.74
C ILE A 336 -22.33 10.61 0.97
N ASP A 337 -23.15 10.80 -0.05
CA ASP A 337 -24.60 10.56 0.00
C ASP A 337 -24.89 9.07 0.30
N ALA A 338 -24.13 8.16 -0.31
CA ALA A 338 -24.26 6.73 -0.07
C ALA A 338 -23.86 6.35 1.37
N VAL A 339 -22.74 6.88 1.87
CA VAL A 339 -22.28 6.69 3.26
C VAL A 339 -23.30 7.23 4.25
N GLU A 340 -23.84 8.43 4.02
CA GLU A 340 -24.93 8.99 4.84
C GLU A 340 -26.17 8.08 4.79
N GLY A 341 -26.48 7.53 3.60
CA GLY A 341 -27.57 6.60 3.35
C GLY A 341 -27.44 5.25 4.07
N THR A 342 -26.25 4.85 4.49
CA THR A 342 -26.04 3.67 5.36
C THR A 342 -26.36 3.94 6.84
N GLY A 343 -26.69 5.19 7.19
CA GLY A 343 -26.87 5.65 8.56
C GLY A 343 -25.56 6.10 9.25
N ASP A 344 -24.40 6.00 8.59
CA ASP A 344 -23.12 6.51 9.10
C ASP A 344 -22.93 8.02 8.84
N ARG A 345 -23.84 8.83 9.38
CA ARG A 345 -23.84 10.29 9.17
C ARG A 345 -22.53 10.94 9.64
N ALA A 346 -21.93 10.41 10.70
CA ALA A 346 -20.68 10.92 11.24
C ALA A 346 -19.51 10.68 10.26
N ALA A 347 -19.40 9.47 9.69
CA ALA A 347 -18.40 9.20 8.67
C ALA A 347 -18.62 10.08 7.42
N ALA A 348 -19.87 10.21 6.95
CA ALA A 348 -20.19 11.07 5.81
C ALA A 348 -19.71 12.51 6.00
N GLN A 349 -19.92 13.08 7.21
CA GLN A 349 -19.49 14.43 7.55
C GLN A 349 -17.96 14.58 7.63
N ARG A 350 -17.22 13.52 7.99
CA ARG A 350 -15.75 13.56 8.04
C ARG A 350 -15.09 13.46 6.66
N ILE A 351 -15.75 12.87 5.67
CA ILE A 351 -15.15 12.62 4.34
C ILE A 351 -14.58 13.91 3.69
N PRO A 352 -15.31 15.04 3.62
CA PRO A 352 -14.77 16.29 3.06
C PRO A 352 -13.49 16.77 3.77
N ASP A 353 -13.45 16.68 5.10
CA ASP A 353 -12.27 17.07 5.88
C ASP A 353 -11.09 16.13 5.61
N LYS A 354 -11.34 14.82 5.46
CA LYS A 354 -10.30 13.83 5.11
C LYS A 354 -9.78 14.01 3.69
N LEU A 355 -10.63 14.40 2.74
CA LEU A 355 -10.20 14.74 1.38
C LEU A 355 -9.28 15.96 1.36
N LYS A 356 -9.65 17.01 2.10
CA LYS A 356 -8.86 18.22 2.21
C LYS A 356 -7.52 17.97 2.91
N THR A 357 -7.51 17.22 4.00
CA THR A 357 -6.29 16.98 4.80
C THR A 357 -5.32 16.00 4.13
N LEU A 358 -5.82 14.94 3.49
CA LEU A 358 -4.98 13.91 2.90
C LEU A 358 -4.52 14.24 1.47
N TYR A 359 -5.36 14.93 0.70
CA TYR A 359 -5.16 15.11 -0.75
C TYR A 359 -5.35 16.54 -1.24
N ASN A 360 -5.63 17.51 -0.34
CA ASN A 360 -5.92 18.90 -0.68
C ASN A 360 -7.08 19.05 -1.69
N ILE A 361 -8.06 18.15 -1.64
CA ILE A 361 -9.28 18.21 -2.44
C ILE A 361 -10.38 18.89 -1.64
N THR A 362 -11.11 19.82 -2.27
CA THR A 362 -12.26 20.50 -1.68
C THR A 362 -13.49 20.18 -2.53
N LEU A 363 -14.58 19.81 -1.86
CA LEU A 363 -15.87 19.47 -2.46
C LEU A 363 -16.79 20.68 -2.59
#